data_AF-A0A7C1BJ74-F1
#
_entry.id   AF-A0A7C1BJ74-F1
#
_cell.length_a   1.000
_cell.length_b   1.000
_cell.length_c   1.000
_cell.angle_alpha   90.00
_cell.angle_beta   90.00
_cell.angle_gamma   90.00
#
_symmetry.space_group_name_H-M   'P 1'
#
loop_
_entity.id
_entity.type
_entity.pdbx_description
1 polymer ?
#
loop_
_entity_poly.entity_id
_entity_poly.type
_entity_poly.pdbx_seq_one_letter_code
_entity_poly.pdbx_strand_id
1 'polypeptide(L)'
;YGVRSSGSRIELSGCQIAASGIIGLYLEETSGRISRSRISGGQEVSVLLVNCDSLEFDGNVISGTKPRAKFTGNETRAKSQTGLVAVRSSLRLRKNSFLDLETGIYSAGSEVDLGQPSSPGYNVFENVRTAVIERDTPGGVLEASGNWWGSPEPSPDLFVGNVNYLPFLTEKPSRRR
;
A
#
# COMPACT_ATOMS: atom_id res chain seq x y z
N TYR A 1 17.98 -1.49 0.58
CA TYR A 1 16.96 -1.53 -0.48
C TYR A 1 17.09 -2.86 -1.20
N GLY A 2 15.99 -3.47 -1.63
CA GLY A 2 15.99 -4.57 -2.59
C GLY A 2 16.10 -4.05 -4.02
N VAL A 3 15.32 -3.03 -4.35
CA VAL A 3 15.39 -2.30 -5.64
C VAL A 3 15.39 -0.80 -5.36
N ARG A 4 16.21 -0.06 -6.10
CA ARG A 4 16.24 1.40 -6.13
C ARG A 4 16.23 1.89 -7.56
N SER A 5 15.35 2.84 -7.89
CA SER A 5 15.33 3.55 -9.17
C SER A 5 15.13 5.05 -8.95
N SER A 6 15.75 5.87 -9.81
CA SER A 6 15.63 7.33 -9.77
C SER A 6 15.65 7.93 -11.18
N GLY A 7 14.79 8.93 -11.45
CA GLY A 7 14.78 9.67 -12.72
C GLY A 7 14.51 8.80 -13.95
N SER A 8 13.63 7.81 -13.81
CA SER A 8 13.54 6.68 -14.75
C SER A 8 12.10 6.27 -15.04
N ARG A 9 11.93 5.47 -16.09
CA ARG A 9 10.68 4.71 -16.32
C ARG A 9 10.95 3.24 -16.01
N ILE A 10 10.09 2.63 -15.19
CA ILE A 10 10.23 1.23 -14.80
C ILE A 10 9.04 0.37 -15.22
N GLU A 11 9.33 -0.89 -15.54
CA GLU A 11 8.32 -1.92 -15.70
C GLU A 11 8.77 -3.15 -14.92
N LEU A 12 8.07 -3.46 -13.83
CA LEU A 12 8.31 -4.66 -13.02
C LEU A 12 7.06 -5.54 -13.10
N SER A 13 7.22 -6.79 -13.55
CA SER A 13 6.10 -7.74 -13.64
C SER A 13 6.50 -9.12 -13.14
N GLY A 14 5.67 -9.72 -12.28
CA GLY A 14 5.92 -11.08 -11.78
C GLY A 14 7.15 -11.20 -10.88
N CYS A 15 7.65 -10.09 -10.33
CA CYS A 15 8.86 -10.08 -9.53
C CYS A 15 8.58 -10.48 -8.07
N GLN A 16 9.57 -11.09 -7.42
CA GLN A 16 9.63 -11.20 -5.97
C GLN A 16 10.74 -10.29 -5.44
N ILE A 17 10.35 -9.23 -4.76
CA ILE A 17 11.27 -8.26 -4.14
C ILE A 17 11.23 -8.51 -2.64
N ALA A 18 12.36 -8.94 -2.09
CA ALA A 18 12.54 -9.18 -0.67
C ALA A 18 13.82 -8.46 -0.20
N ALA A 19 13.71 -7.56 0.79
CA ALA A 19 14.89 -6.90 1.38
C ALA A 19 15.00 -7.14 2.89
N SER A 20 16.24 -7.21 3.39
CA SER A 20 16.57 -7.24 4.83
C SER A 20 16.83 -5.86 5.42
N GLY A 21 16.93 -4.83 4.58
CA GLY A 21 17.14 -3.44 4.97
C GLY A 21 15.87 -2.72 5.43
N ILE A 22 15.94 -1.41 5.62
CA ILE A 22 14.82 -0.58 6.10
C ILE A 22 13.67 -0.52 5.08
N ILE A 23 14.03 -0.42 3.79
CA ILE A 23 13.09 -0.28 2.67
C ILE A 23 13.26 -1.43 1.65
N GLY A 24 12.14 -1.96 1.15
CA GLY A 24 12.11 -2.98 0.10
C GLY A 24 12.32 -2.44 -1.30
N LEU A 25 11.38 -1.62 -1.76
CA LEU A 25 11.42 -0.94 -3.04
C LEU A 25 11.46 0.58 -2.80
N TYR A 26 12.48 1.24 -3.33
CA TYR A 26 12.60 2.71 -3.27
C TYR A 26 12.57 3.30 -4.68
N LEU A 27 11.61 4.16 -4.97
CA LEU A 27 11.48 4.86 -6.24
C LEU A 27 11.43 6.36 -6.00
N GLU A 28 12.16 7.10 -6.81
CA GLU A 28 12.25 8.56 -6.75
C GLU A 28 12.14 9.11 -8.16
N GLU A 29 11.31 10.13 -8.41
CA GLU A 29 11.21 10.76 -9.74
C GLU A 29 11.02 9.73 -10.86
N THR A 30 10.18 8.73 -10.58
CA THR A 30 10.02 7.54 -11.40
C THR A 30 8.58 7.41 -11.88
N SER A 31 8.41 6.94 -13.11
CA SER A 31 7.12 6.62 -13.71
C SER A 31 7.07 5.16 -14.18
N GLY A 32 5.88 4.67 -14.53
CA GLY A 32 5.72 3.35 -15.14
C GLY A 32 4.80 2.41 -14.34
N ARG A 33 5.09 1.11 -14.37
CA ARG A 33 4.15 0.10 -13.88
C ARG A 33 4.81 -1.00 -13.08
N ILE A 34 4.17 -1.37 -11.97
CA ILE A 34 4.51 -2.54 -11.17
C ILE A 34 3.29 -3.44 -11.13
N SER A 35 3.43 -4.67 -11.59
CA SER A 35 2.29 -5.58 -11.74
C SER A 35 2.58 -6.99 -11.26
N ARG A 36 1.57 -7.65 -10.69
CA ARG A 36 1.61 -9.07 -10.30
C ARG A 36 2.88 -9.46 -9.51
N SER A 37 3.44 -8.52 -8.77
CA SER A 37 4.69 -8.70 -8.05
C SER A 37 4.41 -8.89 -6.57
N ARG A 38 5.30 -9.61 -5.90
CA ARG A 38 5.30 -9.73 -4.44
C ARG A 38 6.43 -8.89 -3.89
N ILE A 39 6.08 -7.90 -3.09
CA ILE A 39 7.02 -7.02 -2.42
C ILE A 39 6.87 -7.26 -0.93
N SER A 40 7.89 -7.85 -0.35
CA SER A 40 8.02 -8.03 1.10
C SER A 40 9.36 -7.48 1.54
N GLY A 41 9.48 -7.12 2.81
CA GLY A 41 10.78 -6.73 3.35
C GLY A 41 11.14 -5.28 3.10
N GLY A 42 10.81 -4.47 4.10
CA GLY A 42 11.74 -3.56 4.75
C GLY A 42 11.51 -3.72 6.25
N GLN A 43 12.48 -3.41 7.12
CA GLN A 43 12.24 -3.43 8.57
C GLN A 43 11.15 -2.43 8.99
N GLU A 44 10.88 -1.42 8.15
CA GLU A 44 9.93 -0.35 8.41
C GLU A 44 8.98 -0.09 7.23
N VAL A 45 9.46 -0.09 5.98
CA VAL A 45 8.64 0.26 4.80
C VAL A 45 8.84 -0.73 3.66
N SER A 46 7.76 -1.25 3.09
CA SER A 46 7.90 -2.21 1.96
C SER A 46 8.14 -1.48 0.63
N VAL A 47 7.39 -0.39 0.38
CA VAL A 47 7.52 0.46 -0.81
C VAL A 47 7.58 1.92 -0.39
N LEU A 48 8.61 2.65 -0.81
CA LEU A 48 8.73 4.11 -0.63
C LEU A 48 8.81 4.78 -2.01
N LEU A 49 7.91 5.73 -2.25
CA LEU A 49 7.75 6.49 -3.49
C LEU A 49 7.89 7.98 -3.16
N VAL A 50 8.80 8.66 -3.85
CA VAL A 50 9.08 10.08 -3.67
C VAL A 50 9.03 10.78 -5.01
N ASN A 51 8.23 11.84 -5.15
CA ASN A 51 8.12 12.63 -6.39
C ASN A 51 7.86 11.78 -7.64
N CYS A 52 7.08 10.69 -7.52
CA CYS A 52 6.82 9.80 -8.63
C CYS A 52 5.54 10.17 -9.36
N ASP A 53 5.58 10.25 -10.68
CA ASP A 53 4.44 10.65 -11.50
C ASP A 53 3.92 9.47 -12.32
N SER A 54 2.60 9.32 -12.37
CA SER A 54 1.93 8.31 -13.20
C SER A 54 2.42 6.88 -12.95
N LEU A 55 2.56 6.48 -11.68
CA LEU A 55 2.91 5.11 -11.31
C LEU A 55 1.66 4.26 -11.10
N GLU A 56 1.63 3.11 -11.79
CA GLU A 56 0.55 2.14 -11.67
C GLU A 56 0.98 0.90 -10.89
N PHE A 57 0.21 0.55 -9.85
CA PHE A 57 0.32 -0.70 -9.12
C PHE A 57 -0.91 -1.56 -9.42
N ASP A 58 -0.71 -2.67 -10.12
CA ASP A 58 -1.79 -3.56 -10.53
C ASP A 58 -1.55 -5.03 -10.12
N GLY A 59 -2.40 -5.54 -9.23
CA GLY A 59 -2.36 -6.96 -8.86
C GLY A 59 -1.17 -7.37 -8.00
N ASN A 60 -0.56 -6.45 -7.26
CA ASN A 60 0.61 -6.75 -6.42
C ASN A 60 0.21 -7.27 -5.04
N VAL A 61 1.19 -7.88 -4.37
CA VAL A 61 1.10 -8.25 -2.96
C VAL A 61 2.16 -7.47 -2.20
N ILE A 62 1.73 -6.61 -1.29
CA ILE A 62 2.59 -5.84 -0.39
C ILE A 62 2.31 -6.36 1.02
N SER A 63 3.32 -6.96 1.66
CA SER A 63 3.11 -7.65 2.92
C SER A 63 4.20 -7.36 3.95
N GLY A 64 3.78 -7.34 5.22
CA GLY A 64 4.69 -7.27 6.35
C GLY A 64 5.68 -8.44 6.39
N THR A 65 6.85 -8.24 6.98
CA THR A 65 7.67 -9.35 7.46
C THR A 65 6.98 -9.89 8.69
N LYS A 66 6.40 -11.10 8.60
CA LYS A 66 5.85 -11.78 9.78
C LYS A 66 6.84 -11.66 10.94
N PRO A 67 6.42 -11.26 12.16
CA PRO A 67 7.32 -11.15 13.28
C PRO A 67 8.02 -12.49 13.45
N ARG A 68 9.34 -12.50 13.21
CA ARG A 68 10.18 -13.64 13.55
C ARG A 68 10.19 -13.73 15.08
N ALA A 69 9.65 -14.84 15.57
CA ALA A 69 9.70 -15.33 16.94
C ALA A 69 8.91 -14.54 18.01
N LYS A 70 7.97 -15.24 18.63
CA LYS A 70 7.35 -14.92 19.91
C LYS A 70 8.43 -15.07 21.00
N PHE A 71 9.13 -14.00 21.36
CA PHE A 71 9.97 -14.01 22.56
C PHE A 71 9.04 -13.85 23.78
N THR A 72 8.86 -14.93 24.52
CA THR A 72 8.12 -14.93 25.79
C THR A 72 8.83 -14.02 26.79
N GLY A 73 8.15 -12.98 27.30
CA GLY A 73 8.55 -12.29 28.53
C GLY A 73 8.93 -10.81 28.43
N ASN A 74 8.99 -10.20 27.24
CA ASN A 74 9.10 -8.75 27.09
C ASN A 74 8.29 -8.31 25.86
N GLU A 75 7.28 -7.47 26.03
CA GLU A 75 6.52 -6.87 24.93
C GLU A 75 7.42 -5.91 24.13
N THR A 76 8.19 -6.43 23.19
CA THR A 76 8.68 -5.60 22.09
C THR A 76 7.51 -5.43 21.13
N ARG A 77 6.85 -4.27 21.19
CA ARG A 77 5.90 -3.81 20.17
C ARG A 77 6.46 -4.15 18.80
N ALA A 78 5.76 -5.00 18.06
CA ALA A 78 6.15 -5.39 16.71
C ALA A 78 6.45 -4.11 15.90
N LYS A 79 7.61 -4.07 15.24
CA LYS A 79 8.03 -2.93 14.43
C LYS A 79 6.89 -2.54 13.48
N SER A 80 6.45 -1.29 13.58
CA SER A 80 5.36 -0.69 12.81
C SER A 80 5.71 -0.69 11.33
N GLN A 81 5.32 -1.75 10.61
CA GLN A 81 5.62 -1.85 9.19
C GLN A 81 4.54 -1.18 8.36
N THR A 82 4.96 -0.22 7.54
CA THR A 82 4.12 0.43 6.54
C THR A 82 4.26 -0.30 5.20
N GLY A 83 3.13 -0.56 4.54
CA GLY A 83 3.11 -1.20 3.21
C GLY A 83 3.70 -0.28 2.15
N LEU A 84 3.01 0.82 1.89
CA LEU A 84 3.38 1.80 0.88
C LEU A 84 3.42 3.21 1.47
N VAL A 85 4.51 3.92 1.22
CA VAL A 85 4.67 5.34 1.55
C VAL A 85 4.78 6.12 0.24
N ALA A 86 3.88 7.08 0.04
CA ALA A 86 3.85 7.98 -1.10
C ALA A 86 4.05 9.42 -0.63
N VAL A 87 5.07 10.08 -1.18
CA VAL A 87 5.36 11.49 -0.89
C VAL A 87 5.39 12.25 -2.21
N ARG A 88 4.53 13.27 -2.32
CA ARG A 88 4.39 14.12 -3.53
C ARG A 88 4.32 13.31 -4.82
N SER A 89 3.54 12.24 -4.82
CA SER A 89 3.47 11.30 -5.95
C SER A 89 2.05 11.19 -6.50
N SER A 90 1.92 10.79 -7.76
CA SER A 90 0.63 10.47 -8.39
C SER A 90 0.55 8.98 -8.71
N LEU A 91 -0.39 8.28 -8.06
CA LEU A 91 -0.45 6.83 -8.03
C LEU A 91 -1.84 6.30 -8.37
N ARG A 92 -1.89 5.20 -9.11
CA ARG A 92 -3.10 4.40 -9.30
C ARG A 92 -2.90 2.98 -8.76
N LEU A 93 -3.72 2.60 -7.78
CA LEU A 93 -3.64 1.29 -7.13
C LEU A 93 -4.89 0.48 -7.45
N ARG A 94 -4.71 -0.63 -8.15
CA ARG A 94 -5.78 -1.58 -8.49
C ARG A 94 -5.42 -2.99 -8.11
N LYS A 95 -6.38 -3.73 -7.53
CA LYS A 95 -6.29 -5.17 -7.26
C LYS A 95 -5.09 -5.57 -6.40
N ASN A 96 -4.54 -4.66 -5.61
CA ASN A 96 -3.39 -4.95 -4.74
C ASN A 96 -3.86 -5.59 -3.43
N SER A 97 -3.00 -6.39 -2.81
CA SER A 97 -3.23 -6.93 -1.46
C SER A 97 -2.20 -6.36 -0.48
N PHE A 98 -2.68 -5.71 0.57
CA PHE A 98 -1.94 -5.21 1.73
C PHE A 98 -2.19 -6.15 2.90
N LEU A 99 -1.15 -6.86 3.34
CA LEU A 99 -1.30 -8.00 4.26
C LEU A 99 -0.38 -7.87 5.48
N ASP A 100 -0.95 -8.05 6.68
CA ASP A 100 -0.23 -8.12 7.96
C ASP A 100 0.65 -6.87 8.19
N LEU A 101 0.03 -5.68 8.18
CA LEU A 101 0.70 -4.37 8.28
C LEU A 101 0.16 -3.54 9.45
N GLU A 102 1.01 -2.71 10.04
CA GLU A 102 0.54 -1.68 10.97
C GLU A 102 -0.16 -0.56 10.18
N THR A 103 0.46 -0.13 9.08
CA THR A 103 -0.12 0.86 8.16
C THR A 103 -0.13 0.32 6.74
N GLY A 104 -1.27 0.32 6.07
CA GLY A 104 -1.39 -0.10 4.68
C GLY A 104 -0.69 0.89 3.76
N ILE A 105 -1.23 2.11 3.72
CA ILE A 105 -0.76 3.20 2.87
C ILE A 105 -0.58 4.46 3.73
N TYR A 106 0.56 5.11 3.58
CA TYR A 106 0.80 6.46 4.05
C TYR A 106 1.00 7.36 2.83
N SER A 107 0.21 8.43 2.74
CA SER A 107 0.23 9.41 1.66
C SER A 107 0.45 10.80 2.23
N ALA A 108 1.43 11.53 1.71
CA ALA A 108 1.69 12.93 2.05
C ALA A 108 1.87 13.78 0.78
N GLY A 109 1.02 14.78 0.60
CA GLY A 109 1.04 15.67 -0.58
C GLY A 109 0.88 14.94 -1.91
N SER A 110 0.28 13.75 -1.91
CA SER A 110 0.21 12.84 -3.06
C SER A 110 -1.22 12.70 -3.58
N GLU A 111 -1.35 12.51 -4.88
CA GLU A 111 -2.62 12.16 -5.53
C GLU A 111 -2.71 10.63 -5.65
N VAL A 112 -3.42 10.01 -4.70
CA VAL A 112 -3.54 8.55 -4.64
C VAL A 112 -4.95 8.13 -5.05
N ASP A 113 -5.06 7.48 -6.20
CA ASP A 113 -6.30 6.87 -6.67
C ASP A 113 -6.37 5.41 -6.18
N LEU A 114 -7.15 5.17 -5.12
CA LEU A 114 -7.46 3.84 -4.60
C LEU A 114 -8.72 3.21 -5.21
N GLY A 115 -9.45 3.94 -6.04
CA GLY A 115 -10.71 3.49 -6.62
C GLY A 115 -11.73 4.61 -6.69
N GLN A 116 -12.37 4.73 -7.83
CA GLN A 116 -13.46 5.67 -8.09
C GLN A 116 -14.76 4.89 -8.28
N PRO A 117 -15.95 5.50 -8.10
CA PRO A 117 -17.22 4.83 -8.38
C PRO A 117 -17.30 4.23 -9.80
N SER A 118 -16.73 4.92 -10.80
CA SER A 118 -16.66 4.45 -12.19
C SER A 118 -15.46 3.53 -12.48
N SER A 119 -14.47 3.46 -11.59
CA SER A 119 -13.28 2.62 -11.74
C SER A 119 -12.86 2.06 -10.37
N PRO A 120 -13.57 1.03 -9.87
CA PRO A 120 -13.36 0.52 -8.52
C PRO A 120 -11.94 -0.01 -8.29
N GLY A 121 -11.47 0.12 -7.06
CA GLY A 121 -10.11 -0.24 -6.66
C GLY A 121 -9.80 -1.73 -6.70
N TYR A 122 -10.70 -2.53 -6.12
CA TYR A 122 -10.54 -3.95 -5.83
C TYR A 122 -9.29 -4.29 -5.00
N ASN A 123 -8.76 -3.32 -4.25
CA ASN A 123 -7.66 -3.57 -3.32
C ASN A 123 -8.18 -4.30 -2.08
N VAL A 124 -7.30 -5.07 -1.45
CA VAL A 124 -7.58 -5.91 -0.27
C VAL A 124 -6.67 -5.46 0.86
N PHE A 125 -7.25 -5.05 1.98
CA PHE A 125 -6.53 -4.75 3.21
C PHE A 125 -6.90 -5.81 4.25
N GLU A 126 -5.98 -6.74 4.51
CA GLU A 126 -6.20 -7.88 5.41
C GLU A 126 -5.21 -7.81 6.58
N ASN A 127 -5.72 -7.88 7.80
CA ASN A 127 -4.92 -7.71 9.02
C ASN A 127 -4.07 -6.42 8.98
N VAL A 128 -4.70 -5.31 8.59
CA VAL A 128 -4.08 -3.99 8.56
C VAL A 128 -4.68 -3.14 9.66
N ARG A 129 -3.87 -2.61 10.58
CA ARG A 129 -4.37 -1.83 11.72
C ARG A 129 -4.89 -0.45 11.31
N THR A 130 -4.16 0.25 10.45
CA THR A 130 -4.57 1.52 9.83
C THR A 130 -4.43 1.39 8.32
N ALA A 131 -5.52 1.42 7.57
CA ALA A 131 -5.45 1.11 6.14
C ALA A 131 -4.86 2.26 5.33
N VAL A 132 -5.27 3.49 5.63
CA VAL A 132 -4.81 4.70 4.93
C VAL A 132 -4.56 5.81 5.93
N ILE A 133 -3.39 6.43 5.82
CA ILE A 133 -3.07 7.73 6.41
C ILE A 133 -2.90 8.70 5.25
N GLU A 134 -3.78 9.68 5.19
CA GLU A 134 -3.82 10.72 4.19
C GLU A 134 -3.44 12.05 4.84
N ARG A 135 -2.45 12.73 4.27
CA ARG A 135 -2.05 14.09 4.64
C ARG A 135 -1.86 14.94 3.40
N ASP A 136 -2.43 16.14 3.44
CA ASP A 136 -2.23 17.19 2.43
C ASP A 136 -2.61 16.75 1.00
N THR A 137 -3.63 15.90 0.82
CA THR A 137 -4.11 15.48 -0.50
C THR A 137 -4.63 16.68 -1.31
N PRO A 138 -4.10 16.92 -2.51
CA PRO A 138 -4.68 17.90 -3.44
C PRO A 138 -6.15 17.57 -3.71
N GLY A 139 -7.04 18.54 -3.53
CA GLY A 139 -8.49 18.34 -3.66
C GLY A 139 -9.21 17.83 -2.40
N GLY A 140 -8.46 17.45 -1.36
CA GLY A 140 -8.97 17.32 0.01
C GLY A 140 -9.78 16.07 0.33
N VAL A 141 -10.04 15.17 -0.63
CA VAL A 141 -10.69 13.85 -0.40
C VAL A 141 -9.92 12.79 -1.18
N LEU A 142 -9.57 11.69 -0.52
CA LEU A 142 -9.05 10.48 -1.17
C LEU A 142 -10.19 9.51 -1.44
N GLU A 143 -10.46 9.26 -2.72
CA GLU A 143 -11.46 8.29 -3.17
C GLU A 143 -10.90 6.86 -3.14
N ALA A 144 -11.63 5.97 -2.49
CA ALA A 144 -11.23 4.58 -2.26
C ALA A 144 -12.40 3.61 -2.44
N SER A 145 -13.27 3.87 -3.41
CA SER A 145 -14.42 3.02 -3.72
C SER A 145 -14.02 1.63 -4.21
N GLY A 146 -14.81 0.63 -3.82
CA GLY A 146 -14.71 -0.75 -4.27
C GLY A 146 -13.45 -1.47 -3.78
N ASN A 147 -12.96 -1.10 -2.59
CA ASN A 147 -11.92 -1.85 -1.88
C ASN A 147 -12.54 -2.71 -0.78
N TRP A 148 -11.86 -3.80 -0.44
CA TRP A 148 -12.20 -4.65 0.70
C TRP A 148 -11.26 -4.34 1.86
N TRP A 149 -11.82 -3.98 3.01
CA TRP A 149 -11.09 -3.43 4.16
C TRP A 149 -10.96 -4.38 5.34
N GLY A 150 -11.38 -5.64 5.18
CA GLY A 150 -11.44 -6.62 6.25
C GLY A 150 -12.86 -7.10 6.53
N SER A 151 -12.97 -7.94 7.56
CA SER A 151 -14.24 -8.36 8.17
C SER A 151 -14.11 -8.20 9.68
N PRO A 152 -15.09 -7.60 10.39
CA PRO A 152 -16.37 -7.07 9.90
C PRO A 152 -16.20 -5.80 9.03
N GLU A 153 -17.32 -5.16 8.64
CA GLU A 153 -17.33 -3.89 7.88
C GLU A 153 -16.35 -2.85 8.45
N PRO A 154 -15.72 -2.01 7.61
CA PRO A 154 -14.73 -1.05 8.08
C PRO A 154 -15.34 -0.02 9.04
N SER A 155 -14.68 0.20 10.19
CA SER A 155 -14.92 1.38 11.02
C SER A 155 -14.24 2.60 10.40
N PRO A 156 -14.79 3.83 10.54
CA PRO A 156 -14.09 5.07 10.21
C PRO A 156 -12.69 5.20 10.84
N ASP A 157 -12.44 4.58 12.00
CA ASP A 157 -11.14 4.61 12.70
C ASP A 157 -10.01 3.90 11.92
N LEU A 158 -10.35 3.14 10.88
CA LEU A 158 -9.37 2.50 10.00
C LEU A 158 -8.60 3.53 9.14
N PHE A 159 -9.11 4.77 9.05
CA PHE A 159 -8.60 5.82 8.19
C PHE A 159 -8.16 7.04 9.01
N VAL A 160 -7.07 7.67 8.59
CA VAL A 160 -6.65 8.98 9.09
C VAL A 160 -6.62 9.93 7.91
N GLY A 161 -7.31 11.06 8.02
CA GLY A 161 -7.51 12.01 6.91
C GLY A 161 -8.89 11.85 6.27
N ASN A 162 -9.11 12.51 5.12
CA ASN A 162 -10.42 12.55 4.50
C ASN A 162 -10.54 11.48 3.40
N VAL A 163 -10.97 10.28 3.79
CA VAL A 163 -11.07 9.12 2.90
C VAL A 163 -12.53 8.78 2.64
N ASN A 164 -12.95 8.85 1.37
CA ASN A 164 -14.24 8.32 0.93
C ASN A 164 -14.07 6.86 0.50
N TYR A 165 -14.44 5.92 1.38
CA TYR A 165 -14.30 4.49 1.14
C TYR A 165 -15.59 3.81 0.68
N LEU A 166 -16.65 4.58 0.40
CA LEU A 166 -17.94 4.06 -0.03
C LEU A 166 -18.09 4.10 -1.57
N PRO A 167 -18.79 3.11 -2.17
CA PRO A 167 -19.15 1.83 -1.57
C PRO A 167 -17.90 0.96 -1.33
N PHE A 168 -17.84 0.22 -0.23
CA PHE A 168 -16.82 -0.81 -0.01
C PHE A 168 -17.30 -2.19 -0.49
N LEU A 169 -16.36 -3.12 -0.67
CA LEU A 169 -16.69 -4.53 -0.96
C LEU A 169 -17.05 -5.24 0.35
N THR A 170 -18.22 -5.88 0.40
CA THR A 170 -18.66 -6.70 1.54
C THR A 170 -17.99 -8.08 1.57
N GLU A 171 -17.52 -8.55 0.42
CA GLU A 171 -16.80 -9.81 0.28
C GLU A 171 -15.37 -9.57 -0.24
N LYS A 172 -14.44 -10.40 0.24
CA LYS A 172 -13.06 -10.36 -0.25
C LYS A 172 -13.04 -10.74 -1.73
N PRO A 173 -12.55 -9.87 -2.64
CA PRO A 173 -12.53 -10.16 -4.06
C PRO A 173 -11.63 -11.39 -4.33
N SER A 174 -12.15 -12.34 -5.11
CA SER A 174 -11.35 -13.48 -5.54
C SER A 174 -10.20 -13.00 -6.42
N ARG A 175 -8.99 -13.52 -6.18
CA ARG A 175 -7.87 -13.33 -7.09
C ARG A 175 -8.19 -14.09 -8.38
N ARG A 176 -8.85 -13.45 -9.35
CA ARG A 176 -8.96 -14.02 -10.69
C ARG A 176 -7.53 -14.19 -11.22
N ARG A 177 -7.18 -15.45 -11.49
CA ARG A 177 -5.90 -15.88 -12.07
C ARG A 177 -5.70 -15.32 -13.46
#